data_AF-A0A2V7K3Y0-F1
#
_entry.id   AF-A0A2V7K3Y0-F1
#
_cell.length_a   1.000
_cell.length_b   1.000
_cell.length_c   1.000
_cell.angle_alpha   90.00
_cell.angle_beta   90.00
_cell.angle_gamma   90.00
#
_symmetry.space_group_name_H-M   'P 1'
#
loop_
_entity.id
_entity.type
_entity.pdbx_description
1 polymer ?
#
loop_
_entity_poly.entity_id
_entity_poly.type
_entity_poly.pdbx_seq_one_letter_code
_entity_poly.pdbx_strand_id
1 'polypeptide(L)'
;MTTRAVEAWTLEPLVKFVKEAGARLVLVMTSAGQVLAQHGFSRAVDVMSAAALGAAIMASTEQIARELRQTPFAALNHQGQRHGIFLAGVATSRGRLVTLAVYDLDVSSLGLVQLFFEQLAADLQAASPKDSVPKQVLAADFERDLTDSLNTLFGR
;
A
#
# COMPACT_ATOMS: atom_id res chain seq x y z
N MET A 1 12.48 -0.95 -15.32
CA MET A 1 11.73 -0.23 -14.27
C MET A 1 12.33 -0.57 -12.92
N THR A 2 12.39 0.37 -11.96
CA THR A 2 13.01 0.12 -10.64
C THR A 2 11.97 -0.16 -9.57
N THR A 3 12.26 -1.14 -8.71
CA THR A 3 11.49 -1.41 -7.48
C THR A 3 12.20 -0.74 -6.31
N ARG A 4 11.45 -0.11 -5.41
CA ARG A 4 11.96 0.49 -4.18
C ARG A 4 11.02 0.16 -3.02
N ALA A 5 11.58 -0.06 -1.84
CA ALA A 5 10.82 -0.27 -0.61
C ALA A 5 11.41 0.62 0.48
N VAL A 6 10.54 1.31 1.22
CA VAL A 6 10.85 1.99 2.48
C VAL A 6 10.98 0.95 3.59
N GLU A 7 10.10 -0.05 3.57
CA GLU A 7 10.03 -1.15 4.53
C GLU A 7 10.56 -2.43 3.89
N ALA A 8 11.72 -2.93 4.35
CA ALA A 8 12.44 -4.03 3.68
C ALA A 8 11.60 -5.31 3.47
N TRP A 9 10.71 -5.64 4.40
CA TRP A 9 9.85 -6.83 4.34
C TRP A 9 8.83 -6.82 3.20
N THR A 10 8.59 -5.65 2.59
CA THR A 10 7.66 -5.52 1.44
C THR A 10 8.34 -5.73 0.09
N LEU A 11 9.67 -5.74 0.04
CA LEU A 11 10.42 -5.71 -1.22
C LEU A 11 10.28 -7.01 -2.02
N GLU A 12 10.58 -8.15 -1.39
CA GLU A 12 10.52 -9.45 -2.07
C GLU A 12 9.09 -9.80 -2.54
N PRO A 13 8.04 -9.68 -1.70
CA PRO A 13 6.66 -9.89 -2.15
C PRO A 13 6.29 -9.02 -3.36
N LEU A 14 6.68 -7.74 -3.34
CA LEU A 14 6.41 -6.80 -4.44
C LEU A 14 7.13 -7.20 -5.73
N VAL A 15 8.42 -7.55 -5.65
CA VAL A 15 9.21 -7.97 -6.82
C VAL A 15 8.59 -9.21 -7.47
N LYS A 16 8.18 -10.19 -6.66
CA LYS A 16 7.51 -11.40 -7.14
C LYS A 16 6.18 -11.05 -7.82
N PHE A 17 5.33 -10.24 -7.18
CA PHE A 17 4.06 -9.81 -7.77
C PHE A 17 4.24 -9.11 -9.11
N VAL A 18 5.15 -8.14 -9.20
CA VAL A 18 5.43 -7.40 -10.45
C VAL A 18 5.78 -8.36 -11.59
N LYS A 19 6.67 -9.32 -11.32
CA LYS A 19 7.14 -10.27 -12.31
C LYS A 19 6.02 -11.22 -12.76
N GLU A 20 5.33 -11.85 -11.81
CA GLU A 20 4.36 -12.90 -12.10
C GLU A 20 3.05 -12.31 -12.66
N ALA A 21 2.61 -11.14 -12.16
CA ALA A 21 1.40 -10.47 -12.63
C ALA A 21 1.60 -9.65 -13.91
N GLY A 22 2.84 -9.48 -14.40
CA GLY A 22 3.13 -8.58 -15.52
C GLY A 22 2.73 -7.13 -15.23
N ALA A 23 2.84 -6.70 -13.97
CA ALA A 23 2.40 -5.36 -13.56
C ALA A 23 3.42 -4.30 -13.99
N ARG A 24 2.92 -3.21 -14.58
CA ARG A 24 3.72 -2.07 -15.05
C ARG A 24 4.07 -1.12 -13.93
N LEU A 25 3.09 -0.74 -13.11
CA LEU A 25 3.26 0.14 -11.96
C LEU A 25 2.60 -0.53 -10.75
N VAL A 26 3.24 -0.46 -9.59
CA VAL A 26 2.65 -0.97 -8.35
C VAL A 26 3.00 -0.04 -7.21
N LEU A 27 2.02 0.21 -6.32
CA LEU A 27 2.23 0.82 -5.02
C LEU A 27 1.63 -0.08 -3.94
N VAL A 28 2.37 -0.26 -2.86
CA VAL A 28 1.87 -0.81 -1.59
C VAL A 28 1.93 0.32 -0.58
N MET A 29 0.78 0.69 -0.03
CA MET A 29 0.63 1.86 0.84
C MET A 29 -0.24 1.56 2.06
N THR A 30 -0.16 2.37 3.12
CA THR A 30 -1.13 2.33 4.20
C THR A 30 -2.49 2.85 3.72
N SER A 31 -3.55 2.63 4.51
CA SER A 31 -4.87 3.22 4.24
C SER A 31 -4.88 4.77 4.24
N ALA A 32 -3.84 5.41 4.77
CA ALA A 32 -3.63 6.86 4.74
C ALA A 32 -2.81 7.34 3.52
N GLY A 33 -2.40 6.43 2.62
CA GLY A 33 -1.62 6.76 1.42
C GLY A 33 -0.10 6.88 1.64
N GLN A 34 0.42 6.52 2.82
CA GLN A 34 1.87 6.43 3.01
C GLN A 34 2.42 5.23 2.25
N VAL A 35 3.36 5.45 1.33
CA VAL A 35 3.94 4.39 0.50
C VAL A 35 4.98 3.58 1.27
N LEU A 36 4.81 2.25 1.30
CA LEU A 36 5.77 1.29 1.84
C LEU A 36 6.69 0.75 0.75
N ALA A 37 6.13 0.51 -0.44
CA ALA A 37 6.88 0.02 -1.59
C ALA A 37 6.27 0.45 -2.92
N GLN A 38 7.12 0.53 -3.94
CA GLN A 38 6.73 0.97 -5.27
C GLN A 38 7.52 0.28 -6.38
N HIS A 39 6.91 0.16 -7.55
CA HIS A 39 7.54 -0.28 -8.78
C HIS A 39 7.15 0.62 -9.95
N GLY A 40 8.12 0.92 -10.82
CA GLY A 40 7.86 1.49 -12.15
C GLY A 40 7.70 3.01 -12.23
N PHE A 41 7.66 3.70 -11.08
CA PHE A 41 7.61 5.16 -11.03
C PHE A 41 9.00 5.79 -11.21
N SER A 42 9.08 6.84 -12.01
CA SER A 42 10.31 7.60 -12.27
C SER A 42 10.42 8.89 -11.44
N ARG A 43 9.30 9.52 -11.09
CA ARG A 43 9.25 10.79 -10.34
C ARG A 43 8.52 10.61 -9.02
N ALA A 44 9.05 11.22 -7.95
CA ALA A 44 8.43 11.16 -6.62
C ALA A 44 7.03 11.83 -6.59
N VAL A 45 6.82 12.90 -7.37
CA VAL A 45 5.51 13.58 -7.44
C VAL A 45 4.42 12.68 -8.00
N ASP A 46 4.76 11.80 -8.96
CA ASP A 46 3.81 10.87 -9.57
C ASP A 46 3.40 9.78 -8.57
N VAL A 47 4.36 9.30 -7.75
CA VAL A 47 4.12 8.34 -6.66
C VAL A 47 3.14 8.91 -5.64
N MET A 48 3.41 10.12 -5.14
CA MET A 48 2.58 10.76 -4.12
C MET A 48 1.16 10.99 -4.62
N SER A 49 1.02 11.44 -5.87
CA SER A 49 -0.29 11.65 -6.49
C SER A 49 -1.06 10.35 -6.63
N ALA A 50 -0.43 9.29 -7.14
CA ALA A 50 -1.05 7.97 -7.30
C ALA A 50 -1.44 7.35 -5.94
N ALA A 51 -0.60 7.52 -4.91
CA ALA A 51 -0.89 7.04 -3.56
C ALA A 51 -2.09 7.76 -2.94
N ALA A 52 -2.13 9.09 -3.02
CA ALA A 52 -3.25 9.88 -2.51
C ALA A 52 -4.57 9.51 -3.21
N LEU A 53 -4.56 9.39 -4.54
CA LEU A 53 -5.73 8.99 -5.31
C LEU A 53 -6.18 7.56 -4.98
N GLY A 54 -5.24 6.61 -4.91
CA GLY A 54 -5.54 5.22 -4.60
C GLY A 54 -6.15 5.04 -3.21
N ALA A 55 -5.57 5.69 -2.19
CA ALA A 55 -6.10 5.69 -0.83
C ALA A 55 -7.50 6.33 -0.77
N ALA A 56 -7.71 7.46 -1.46
CA ALA A 56 -9.01 8.13 -1.51
C ALA A 56 -10.10 7.27 -2.18
N ILE A 57 -9.76 6.56 -3.27
CA ILE A 57 -10.69 5.63 -3.95
C ILE A 57 -11.11 4.50 -3.01
N MET A 58 -10.16 3.87 -2.30
CA MET A 58 -10.46 2.81 -1.35
C MET A 58 -11.32 3.31 -0.18
N ALA A 59 -10.98 4.46 0.42
CA ALA A 59 -11.75 5.03 1.51
C ALA A 59 -13.18 5.40 1.10
N SER A 60 -13.34 5.97 -0.10
CA SER A 60 -14.65 6.37 -0.63
C SER A 60 -15.53 5.16 -0.94
N THR A 61 -14.97 4.12 -1.55
CA THR A 61 -15.72 2.89 -1.88
C THR A 61 -16.08 2.08 -0.64
N GLU A 62 -15.24 2.08 0.40
CA GLU A 62 -15.64 1.55 1.70
C GLU A 62 -16.81 2.32 2.32
N GLN A 63 -16.84 3.65 2.17
CA GLN A 63 -17.99 4.43 2.62
C GLN A 63 -19.24 4.05 1.84
N ILE A 64 -19.15 3.88 0.51
CA ILE A 64 -20.27 3.40 -0.31
C ILE A 64 -20.76 2.03 0.20
N ALA A 65 -19.87 1.07 0.47
CA ALA A 65 -20.26 -0.23 1.01
C ALA A 65 -21.00 -0.09 2.36
N ARG A 66 -20.54 0.81 3.24
CA ARG A 66 -21.21 1.11 4.52
C ARG A 66 -22.59 1.72 4.34
N GLU A 67 -22.74 2.71 3.45
CA GLU A 67 -24.04 3.32 3.14
C GLU A 67 -25.03 2.28 2.59
N LEU A 68 -24.56 1.35 1.77
CA LEU A 68 -25.36 0.26 1.23
C LEU A 68 -25.58 -0.90 2.22
N ARG A 69 -24.97 -0.86 3.41
CA ARG A 69 -24.97 -1.95 4.42
C ARG A 69 -24.46 -3.28 3.86
N GLN A 70 -23.41 -3.22 3.05
CA GLN A 70 -22.78 -4.38 2.41
C GLN A 70 -21.38 -4.63 2.98
N THR A 71 -20.85 -5.83 2.70
CA THR A 71 -19.45 -6.12 2.96
C THR A 71 -18.56 -5.21 2.11
N PRO A 72 -17.40 -4.76 2.63
CA PRO A 72 -16.43 -4.00 1.83
C PRO A 72 -16.07 -4.74 0.54
N PHE A 73 -15.86 -3.97 -0.53
CA PHE A 73 -15.41 -4.52 -1.81
C PHE A 73 -14.05 -5.22 -1.64
N ALA A 74 -13.95 -6.47 -2.12
CA ALA A 74 -12.71 -7.24 -2.04
C ALA A 74 -11.60 -6.59 -2.89
N ALA A 75 -11.97 -6.10 -4.08
CA ALA A 75 -11.10 -5.38 -4.99
C ALA A 75 -11.92 -4.44 -5.88
N LEU A 76 -11.23 -3.47 -6.47
CA LEU A 76 -11.74 -2.54 -7.47
C LEU A 76 -10.92 -2.69 -8.73
N ASN A 77 -11.58 -2.68 -9.89
CA ASN A 77 -10.89 -2.67 -11.17
C ASN A 77 -11.46 -1.56 -12.06
N HIS A 78 -10.56 -0.80 -12.69
CA HIS A 78 -10.89 0.19 -13.69
C HIS A 78 -10.22 -0.22 -15.00
N GLN A 79 -11.01 -0.45 -16.04
CA GLN A 79 -10.51 -0.88 -17.34
C GLN A 79 -10.52 0.29 -18.32
N GLY A 80 -9.33 0.66 -18.80
CA GLY A 80 -9.15 1.59 -19.91
C GLY A 80 -8.98 0.86 -21.25
N GLN A 81 -8.62 1.60 -22.29
CA GLN A 81 -8.38 1.03 -23.63
C GLN A 81 -7.07 0.25 -23.73
N ARG A 82 -6.03 0.67 -22.98
CA ARG A 82 -4.69 0.07 -23.02
C ARG A 82 -4.22 -0.49 -21.69
N HIS A 83 -4.78 0.00 -20.59
CA HIS A 83 -4.32 -0.32 -19.24
C HIS A 83 -5.50 -0.70 -18.36
N GLY A 84 -5.28 -1.64 -17.46
CA GLY A 84 -6.14 -1.86 -16.30
C GLY A 84 -5.52 -1.26 -15.04
N ILE A 85 -6.37 -0.85 -14.10
CA ILE A 85 -5.97 -0.39 -12.77
C ILE A 85 -6.72 -1.23 -11.74
N PHE A 86 -5.96 -1.96 -10.93
CA PHE A 86 -6.46 -2.82 -9.86
C PHE A 86 -6.13 -2.20 -8.51
N LEU A 87 -7.12 -2.14 -7.61
CA LEU A 87 -6.92 -1.74 -6.21
C LEU A 87 -7.52 -2.79 -5.27
N ALA A 88 -6.80 -3.15 -4.23
CA ALA A 88 -7.31 -4.05 -3.21
C ALA A 88 -6.62 -3.85 -1.85
N GLY A 89 -7.32 -4.22 -0.78
CA GLY A 89 -6.80 -4.15 0.57
C GLY A 89 -6.07 -5.42 0.98
N VAL A 90 -5.00 -5.29 1.77
CA VAL A 90 -4.27 -6.41 2.38
C VAL A 90 -4.25 -6.23 3.89
N ALA A 91 -4.73 -7.21 4.64
CA ALA A 91 -4.64 -7.22 6.09
C ALA A 91 -3.27 -7.76 6.52
N THR A 92 -2.56 -7.00 7.37
CA THR A 92 -1.27 -7.41 7.95
C THR A 92 -1.26 -7.17 9.45
N SER A 93 -0.25 -7.68 10.18
CA SER A 93 -0.06 -7.36 11.59
C SER A 93 0.16 -5.86 11.83
N ARG A 94 0.73 -5.14 10.86
CA ARG A 94 0.95 -3.68 10.91
C ARG A 94 -0.30 -2.85 10.58
N GLY A 95 -1.44 -3.50 10.37
CA GLY A 95 -2.68 -2.86 9.93
C GLY A 95 -3.00 -3.10 8.45
N ARG A 96 -4.02 -2.40 7.95
CA ARG A 96 -4.51 -2.58 6.58
C ARG A 96 -3.71 -1.74 5.58
N LEU A 97 -3.14 -2.45 4.60
CA LEU A 97 -2.50 -1.89 3.43
C LEU A 97 -3.48 -1.81 2.26
N VAL A 98 -3.13 -0.98 1.29
CA VAL A 98 -3.77 -0.85 -0.01
C VAL A 98 -2.70 -1.11 -1.07
N THR A 99 -3.01 -1.97 -2.02
CA THR A 99 -2.19 -2.16 -3.22
C THR A 99 -2.90 -1.52 -4.41
N LEU A 100 -2.18 -0.69 -5.16
CA LEU A 100 -2.59 -0.19 -6.47
C LEU A 100 -1.66 -0.79 -7.51
N ALA A 101 -2.21 -1.44 -8.52
CA ALA A 101 -1.45 -2.00 -9.64
C ALA A 101 -2.00 -1.49 -10.98
N VAL A 102 -1.10 -1.13 -11.89
CA VAL A 102 -1.41 -0.81 -13.28
C VAL A 102 -0.75 -1.85 -14.17
N TYR A 103 -1.48 -2.36 -15.15
CA TYR A 103 -0.99 -3.39 -16.06
C TYR A 103 -1.41 -3.11 -17.50
N ASP A 104 -0.57 -3.52 -18.45
CA ASP A 104 -0.82 -3.37 -19.88
C ASP A 104 -1.71 -4.54 -20.35
N LEU A 105 -2.81 -4.24 -21.07
CA LEU A 105 -3.82 -5.24 -21.45
C LEU A 105 -3.33 -6.25 -22.50
N ASP A 106 -2.23 -5.95 -23.19
CA ASP A 106 -1.53 -6.84 -24.13
C ASP A 106 -0.50 -7.74 -23.45
N VAL A 107 -0.14 -7.46 -22.18
CA VAL A 107 0.85 -8.23 -21.41
C VAL A 107 0.18 -9.04 -20.28
N SER A 108 -0.88 -8.52 -19.68
CA SER A 108 -1.54 -9.14 -18.53
C SER A 108 -3.08 -8.99 -18.59
N SER A 109 -3.77 -9.59 -17.63
CA SER A 109 -5.22 -9.57 -17.51
C SER A 109 -5.67 -9.38 -16.07
N LEU A 110 -6.93 -8.97 -15.87
CA LEU A 110 -7.50 -8.85 -14.52
C LEU A 110 -7.37 -10.15 -13.72
N GLY A 111 -7.63 -11.30 -14.34
CA GLY A 111 -7.55 -12.60 -13.66
C GLY A 111 -6.13 -12.96 -13.20
N LEU A 112 -5.11 -12.66 -14.02
CA LEU A 112 -3.70 -12.84 -13.63
C LEU A 112 -3.31 -11.92 -12.48
N VAL A 113 -3.71 -10.65 -12.57
CA VAL A 113 -3.44 -9.67 -11.52
C VAL A 113 -4.11 -10.06 -10.20
N GLN A 114 -5.35 -10.55 -10.24
CA GLN A 114 -6.08 -11.04 -9.07
C GLN A 114 -5.38 -12.26 -8.45
N LEU A 115 -5.04 -13.26 -9.26
CA LEU A 115 -4.36 -14.48 -8.79
C LEU A 115 -3.06 -14.16 -8.05
N PHE A 116 -2.21 -13.34 -8.65
CA PHE A 116 -0.94 -12.99 -8.04
C PHE A 116 -1.07 -11.93 -6.93
N PHE A 117 -2.15 -11.15 -6.91
CA PHE A 117 -2.45 -10.29 -5.77
C PHE A 117 -2.78 -11.11 -4.52
N GLU A 118 -3.52 -12.21 -4.65
CA GLU A 118 -3.77 -13.11 -3.52
C GLU A 118 -2.46 -13.67 -2.95
N GLN A 119 -1.52 -14.05 -3.83
CA GLN A 119 -0.18 -14.47 -3.41
C GLN A 119 0.60 -13.32 -2.75
N LEU A 120 0.56 -12.11 -3.32
CA LEU A 120 1.17 -10.92 -2.74
C LEU A 120 0.63 -10.66 -1.33
N ALA A 121 -0.69 -10.77 -1.15
CA ALA A 121 -1.34 -10.54 0.13
C ALA A 121 -0.87 -11.53 1.19
N ALA A 122 -0.77 -12.82 0.84
CA ALA A 122 -0.25 -13.86 1.71
C ALA A 122 1.24 -13.63 2.05
N ASP A 123 2.06 -13.29 1.05
CA ASP A 123 3.49 -13.05 1.22
C ASP A 123 3.75 -11.81 2.10
N LEU A 124 2.98 -10.73 1.91
CA LEU A 124 3.03 -9.53 2.76
C LEU A 124 2.58 -9.83 4.18
N GLN A 125 1.51 -10.61 4.37
CA GLN A 125 1.03 -10.98 5.70
C GLN A 125 2.08 -11.83 6.45
N ALA A 126 2.74 -12.76 5.77
CA ALA A 126 3.78 -13.60 6.35
C ALA A 126 5.07 -12.82 6.67
N ALA A 127 5.47 -11.89 5.81
CA ALA A 127 6.67 -11.07 5.99
C ALA A 127 6.47 -9.90 6.97
N SER A 128 5.21 -9.50 7.21
CA SER A 128 4.88 -8.38 8.09
C SER A 128 5.46 -8.58 9.50
N PRO A 129 6.24 -7.63 10.03
CA PRO A 129 6.77 -7.71 11.38
C PRO A 129 5.64 -7.88 12.39
N LYS A 130 5.79 -8.82 13.33
CA LYS A 130 4.85 -8.97 14.44
C LYS A 130 4.95 -7.73 15.32
N ASP A 131 3.82 -7.25 15.82
CA ASP A 131 3.82 -6.15 16.77
C ASP A 131 4.67 -6.53 17.98
N SER A 132 5.78 -5.83 18.16
CA SER A 132 6.48 -5.82 19.44
C SER A 132 5.57 -5.14 20.45
N VAL A 133 5.36 -5.77 21.61
CA VAL A 133 4.61 -5.17 22.72
C VAL A 133 5.09 -3.73 22.89
N PRO A 134 4.20 -2.72 22.87
CA PRO A 134 4.61 -1.34 23.10
C PRO A 134 5.42 -1.32 24.39
N LYS A 135 6.70 -0.94 24.29
CA LYS A 135 7.51 -0.65 25.47
C LYS A 135 6.66 0.35 26.26
N GLN A 136 6.28 0.02 27.50
CA GLN A 136 5.57 0.98 28.34
C GLN A 136 6.51 2.17 28.54
N VAL A 137 6.38 3.18 27.69
CA VAL A 137 7.06 4.45 27.87
C VAL A 137 6.23 5.18 28.90
N LEU A 138 6.83 5.45 30.06
CA LEU A 138 6.18 6.24 31.09
C LEU A 138 5.86 7.62 30.51
N ALA A 139 4.69 8.18 30.82
CA ALA A 139 4.22 9.45 30.24
C ALA A 139 5.24 10.60 30.39
N ALA A 140 5.98 10.62 31.50
CA ALA A 140 7.00 11.62 31.79
C ALA A 140 8.27 11.50 30.91
N ASP A 141 8.56 10.31 30.39
CA ASP A 141 9.68 10.10 29.47
C ASP A 141 9.26 10.49 28.05
N PHE A 142 8.02 10.16 27.67
CA PHE A 142 7.46 10.56 26.37
C PHE A 142 7.37 12.07 26.21
N GLU A 143 6.89 12.81 27.23
CA GLU A 143 6.80 14.27 27.17
C GLU A 143 8.17 14.94 27.01
N ARG A 144 9.19 14.42 27.70
CA ARG A 144 10.57 14.91 27.58
C ARG A 144 11.13 14.64 26.19
N ASP A 145 11.06 13.40 25.72
CA ASP A 145 11.58 13.01 24.41
C ASP A 145 10.86 13.76 23.27
N LEU A 146 9.55 13.99 23.42
CA LEU A 146 8.76 14.77 22.47
C LEU A 146 9.21 16.24 22.45
N THR A 147 9.37 16.86 23.63
CA THR A 147 9.79 18.27 23.74
C THR A 147 11.17 18.48 23.14
N ASP A 148 12.12 17.59 23.44
CA ASP A 148 13.49 17.66 22.90
C ASP A 148 13.51 17.48 21.38
N SER A 149 12.70 16.55 20.86
CA SER A 149 12.55 16.34 19.41
C SER A 149 11.93 17.54 18.71
N LEU A 150 10.87 18.13 19.28
CA LEU A 150 10.20 19.31 18.72
C LEU A 150 11.14 20.53 18.73
N ASN A 151 11.88 20.74 19.81
CA ASN A 151 12.88 21.82 19.90
C ASN A 151 14.00 21.63 18.87
N THR A 152 14.42 20.39 18.61
CA THR A 152 15.43 20.09 17.58
C THR A 152 14.90 20.37 16.17
N LEU A 153 13.64 20.07 15.90
CA LEU A 153 13.03 20.21 14.57
C LEU A 153 12.55 21.62 14.25
N PHE A 154 12.05 22.35 15.25
CA PHE A 154 11.38 23.64 15.08
C PHE A 154 12.07 24.79 15.80
N GLY A 155 13.23 24.55 16.42
CA GLY A 155 13.98 25.51 17.23
C GLY A 155 14.24 26.83 16.51
N ARG A 156 13.41 27.82 16.87
CA ARG A 156 13.80 29.22 17.06
C ARG A 156 13.92 29.47 18.55
#